data_AF-A0A7G8ULU5-F1
#
_entry.id   AF-A0A7G8ULU5-F1
#
_cell.length_a   1.000
_cell.length_b   1.000
_cell.length_c   1.000
_cell.angle_alpha   90.00
_cell.angle_beta   90.00
_cell.angle_gamma   90.00
#
_symmetry.space_group_name_H-M   'P 1'
#
loop_
_entity.id
_entity.type
_entity.pdbx_description
1 polymer ?
#
loop_
_entity_poly.entity_id
_entity_poly.type
_entity_poly.pdbx_seq_one_letter_code
_entity_poly.pdbx_strand_id
1 'polypeptide(L)'
;MSAQAEPAIMYTPRLCDNETIANKLIYRIRQHQLSPAELDGLQARCRSELRQLQQELDGLLNELRSVLREESDISTHHYERYERSA
;
A
#
# COMPACT_ATOMS: atom_id res chain seq x y z
N MET A 1 8.71 11.25 -26.85
CA MET A 1 8.99 11.18 -25.40
C MET A 1 7.83 10.43 -24.78
N SER A 2 8.08 9.19 -24.38
CA SER A 2 7.05 8.32 -23.81
C SER A 2 6.76 8.78 -22.39
N ALA A 3 5.60 9.36 -22.15
CA ALA A 3 5.14 9.65 -20.79
C ALA A 3 4.93 8.31 -20.07
N GLN A 4 5.81 7.99 -19.12
CA GLN A 4 5.54 6.94 -18.14
C GLN A 4 4.27 7.36 -17.40
N ALA A 5 3.19 6.63 -17.62
CA ALA A 5 2.00 6.76 -16.81
C ALA A 5 2.40 6.39 -15.37
N GLU A 6 2.41 7.37 -14.47
CA GLU A 6 2.46 7.12 -13.04
C GLU A 6 1.36 6.10 -12.72
N PRO A 7 1.64 5.09 -11.88
CA PRO A 7 0.61 4.15 -11.47
C PRO A 7 -0.42 4.96 -10.69
N ALA A 8 -1.51 5.32 -11.37
CA ALA A 8 -2.67 5.92 -10.75
C ALA A 8 -3.16 4.89 -9.73
N ILE A 9 -2.84 5.12 -8.46
CA ILE A 9 -3.35 4.35 -7.34
C ILE A 9 -4.86 4.44 -7.46
N MET A 10 -5.47 3.35 -7.94
CA MET A 10 -6.89 3.31 -8.21
C MET A 10 -7.59 3.34 -6.85
N TYR A 11 -7.97 4.53 -6.40
CA TYR A 11 -8.74 4.76 -5.18
C TYR A 11 -10.17 4.23 -5.37
N THR A 12 -10.32 2.90 -5.37
CA THR A 12 -11.61 2.31 -5.00
C THR A 12 -11.83 2.61 -3.52
N PRO A 13 -12.93 3.27 -3.11
CA PRO A 13 -13.12 3.67 -1.73
C PRO A 13 -13.18 2.43 -0.83
N ARG A 14 -12.13 2.24 0.00
CA ARG A 14 -12.02 1.11 0.91
C ARG A 14 -12.92 1.32 2.10
N LEU A 15 -13.32 0.23 2.75
CA LEU A 15 -14.04 0.31 4.03
C LEU A 15 -13.20 1.04 5.08
N CYS A 16 -11.87 0.85 5.06
CA CYS A 16 -10.95 1.51 5.99
C CYS A 16 -10.82 3.01 5.76
N ASP A 17 -11.13 3.52 4.57
CA ASP A 17 -10.97 4.94 4.25
C ASP A 17 -12.11 5.80 4.79
N ASN A 18 -13.22 5.17 5.23
CA ASN A 18 -14.39 5.85 5.74
C ASN A 18 -14.77 5.32 7.13
N GLU A 19 -14.24 5.97 8.15
CA GLU A 19 -14.48 5.66 9.56
C GLU A 19 -15.98 5.63 9.91
N THR A 20 -16.79 6.51 9.30
CA THR A 20 -18.24 6.51 9.52
C THR A 20 -18.91 5.23 9.01
N ILE A 21 -18.51 4.74 7.83
CA ILE A 21 -19.03 3.48 7.28
C ILE A 21 -18.55 2.29 8.12
N ALA A 22 -17.28 2.28 8.51
CA ALA A 22 -16.72 1.24 9.38
C ALA A 22 -17.48 1.17 10.72
N ASN A 23 -17.72 2.31 11.38
CA ASN A 23 -18.45 2.38 12.64
C ASN A 23 -19.90 1.91 12.51
N LYS A 24 -20.59 2.27 11.41
CA LYS A 24 -21.95 1.77 11.12
C LYS A 24 -21.98 0.26 10.95
N LEU A 25 -21.00 -0.32 10.25
CA LEU A 25 -20.90 -1.77 10.08
C LEU A 25 -20.61 -2.49 11.40
N ILE A 26 -19.69 -1.96 12.21
CA ILE A 26 -19.40 -2.49 13.55
C ILE A 26 -20.67 -2.48 14.41
N TYR A 27 -21.42 -1.40 14.38
CA TYR A 27 -22.69 -1.31 15.09
C TYR A 27 -23.67 -2.39 14.61
N ARG A 28 -23.88 -2.53 13.30
CA ARG A 28 -24.77 -3.57 12.73
C ARG A 28 -24.34 -5.00 13.09
N ILE A 29 -23.03 -5.28 13.11
CA ILE A 29 -22.47 -6.58 13.54
C ILE A 29 -22.84 -6.84 15.00
N ARG A 30 -22.59 -5.86 15.89
CA ARG A 30 -22.87 -5.99 17.33
C ARG A 30 -24.36 -6.14 17.63
N GLN A 31 -25.23 -5.56 16.81
CA GLN A 31 -26.68 -5.69 16.93
C GLN A 31 -27.24 -6.95 16.23
N HIS A 32 -26.39 -7.83 15.69
CA HIS A 32 -26.80 -9.02 14.92
C HIS A 32 -27.74 -8.68 13.73
N GLN A 33 -27.55 -7.51 13.10
CA GLN A 33 -28.36 -6.98 12.00
C GLN A 33 -27.80 -7.33 10.60
N LEU A 34 -26.94 -8.34 10.54
CA LEU A 34 -26.40 -8.88 9.30
C LEU A 34 -26.72 -10.37 9.25
N SER A 35 -27.27 -10.79 8.12
CA SER A 35 -27.43 -12.21 7.80
C SER A 35 -26.06 -12.89 7.66
N PRO A 36 -25.99 -14.22 7.80
CA PRO A 36 -24.75 -14.97 7.57
C PRO A 36 -24.12 -14.68 6.19
N ALA A 37 -24.94 -14.59 5.14
CA ALA A 37 -24.46 -14.27 3.79
C ALA A 37 -23.86 -12.85 3.68
N GLU A 38 -24.45 -11.86 4.36
CA GLU A 38 -23.89 -10.51 4.42
C GLU A 38 -22.58 -10.47 5.21
N LEU A 39 -22.46 -11.26 6.28
CA LEU A 39 -21.22 -11.41 7.05
C LEU A 39 -20.12 -12.05 6.20
N ASP A 40 -20.44 -13.12 5.46
CA ASP A 40 -19.49 -13.78 4.56
C ASP A 40 -19.00 -12.82 3.46
N GLY A 41 -19.93 -12.06 2.86
CA GLY A 41 -19.60 -11.04 1.87
C GLY A 41 -18.71 -9.92 2.44
N LEU A 42 -19.03 -9.44 3.65
CA LEU A 42 -18.22 -8.44 4.34
C LEU A 42 -16.82 -8.99 4.67
N GLN A 43 -16.72 -10.24 5.13
CA GLN A 43 -15.45 -10.89 5.43
C GLN A 43 -14.60 -11.07 4.17
N ALA A 44 -15.20 -11.48 3.05
CA ALA A 44 -14.51 -11.59 1.76
C ALA A 44 -13.97 -10.24 1.30
N ARG A 45 -14.79 -9.18 1.43
CA ARG A 45 -14.38 -7.81 1.11
C ARG A 45 -13.22 -7.33 2.00
N CYS A 46 -13.31 -7.49 3.31
CA CYS A 46 -12.23 -7.11 4.23
C CYS A 46 -10.92 -7.87 3.92
N ARG A 47 -11.00 -9.16 3.58
CA ARG A 47 -9.82 -9.95 3.16
C ARG A 47 -9.19 -9.42 1.87
N SER A 48 -10.02 -9.01 0.90
CA SER A 48 -9.54 -8.41 -0.34
C SER A 48 -8.83 -7.08 -0.10
N GLU A 49 -9.44 -6.20 0.70
CA GLU A 49 -8.86 -4.89 1.04
C GLU A 49 -7.54 -5.04 1.81
N LEU A 50 -7.46 -5.99 2.76
CA LEU A 50 -6.21 -6.29 3.47
C LEU A 50 -5.10 -6.76 2.52
N ARG A 51 -5.40 -7.62 1.54
CA ARG A 51 -4.41 -8.06 0.55
C ARG A 51 -3.92 -6.91 -0.32
N GLN A 52 -4.82 -6.02 -0.74
CA GLN A 52 -4.46 -4.83 -1.52
C GLN A 52 -3.54 -3.91 -0.72
N LEU A 53 -3.87 -3.63 0.55
CA LEU A 53 -3.03 -2.84 1.44
C LEU A 53 -1.64 -3.46 1.65
N GLN A 54 -1.57 -4.79 1.78
CA GLN A 54 -0.29 -5.49 1.88
C GLN A 54 0.55 -5.34 0.60
N GLN A 55 -0.06 -5.48 -0.58
CA GLN A 55 0.62 -5.31 -1.86
C GLN A 55 1.14 -3.88 -2.05
N GLU A 56 0.36 -2.88 -1.64
CA GLU A 56 0.79 -1.48 -1.67
C GLU A 56 1.96 -1.23 -0.72
N LEU A 57 1.91 -1.76 0.49
CA LEU A 57 3.02 -1.67 1.45
C LEU A 57 4.28 -2.35 0.90
N ASP A 58 4.15 -3.53 0.29
CA ASP A 58 5.26 -4.23 -0.34
C ASP A 58 5.85 -3.41 -1.50
N GLY A 59 5.00 -2.75 -2.29
CA GLY A 59 5.40 -1.82 -3.35
C GLY A 59 6.24 -0.66 -2.80
N LEU A 60 5.72 0.05 -1.81
CA LEU A 60 6.40 1.18 -1.17
C LEU A 60 7.73 0.76 -0.50
N LEU A 61 7.77 -0.43 0.12
CA LEU A 61 9.01 -0.97 0.69
C LEU A 61 10.05 -1.28 -0.37
N ASN A 62 9.63 -1.77 -1.54
CA ASN A 62 10.55 -2.02 -2.64
C ASN A 62 11.06 -0.71 -3.26
N GLU A 63 10.22 0.31 -3.39
CA GLU A 63 10.63 1.65 -3.81
C GLU A 63 11.66 2.23 -2.85
N LEU A 64 11.39 2.17 -1.53
CA LEU A 64 12.33 2.64 -0.51
C LEU A 64 13.67 1.91 -0.58
N ARG A 65 13.66 0.59 -0.81
CA ARG A 65 14.89 -0.20 -1.00
C ARG A 65 15.64 0.19 -2.29
N SER A 66 14.95 0.59 -3.35
CA SER A 66 15.59 1.07 -4.58
C SER A 66 16.32 2.39 -4.32
N VAL A 67 15.64 3.35 -3.68
CA VAL A 67 16.22 4.65 -3.33
C VAL A 67 17.49 4.49 -2.47
N LEU A 68 17.45 3.63 -1.45
CA LEU A 68 18.62 3.36 -0.60
C LEU A 68 19.80 2.74 -1.36
N ARG A 69 19.53 1.89 -2.36
CA ARG A 69 20.58 1.32 -3.22
C ARG A 69 21.19 2.39 -4.11
N GLU A 70 20.35 3.21 -4.74
CA GLU A 70 20.80 4.32 -5.58
C GLU A 70 21.69 5.31 -4.81
N GLU A 71 21.32 5.69 -3.59
CA GLU A 71 22.14 6.55 -2.73
C GLU A 71 23.48 5.89 -2.33
N SER A 72 23.47 4.59 -2.03
CA SER A 72 24.68 3.82 -1.69
C SER A 72 25.66 3.73 -2.88
N ASP A 73 25.14 3.51 -4.09
CA ASP A 73 25.96 3.40 -5.30
C ASP A 73 26.59 4.75 -5.66
N ILE A 74 25.85 5.85 -5.49
CA ILE A 74 26.37 7.22 -5.63
C ILE A 74 27.52 7.47 -4.65
N SER A 75 27.33 7.12 -3.37
CA SER A 75 28.35 7.32 -2.33
C SER A 75 29.64 6.54 -2.62
N THR A 76 29.51 5.32 -3.13
CA THR A 76 30.64 4.46 -3.53
C THR A 76 31.44 5.07 -4.70
N HIS A 77 30.75 5.56 -5.74
CA HIS A 77 31.40 6.20 -6.88
C HIS A 77 32.11 7.52 -6.53
N HIS A 78 31.60 8.29 -5.58
CA HIS A 78 32.29 9.48 -5.10
C HIS A 78 33.60 9.14 -4.37
N TYR A 79 33.63 8.05 -3.60
CA TYR A 79 34.83 7.58 -2.90
C TYR A 79 35.92 7.10 -3.88
N GLU A 80 35.54 6.28 -4.87
CA GLU A 80 36.48 5.80 -5.89
C GLU A 80 37.05 6.93 -6.76
N ARG A 81 36.25 7.97 -7.04
CA ARG A 81 36.71 9.14 -7.78
C ARG A 81 37.72 9.95 -6.99
N TYR A 82 37.55 10.07 -5.67
CA TYR A 82 38.50 10.78 -4.80
C TYR A 82 39.85 10.06 -4.73
N GLU A 83 39.84 8.73 -4.51
CA GLU A 83 41.05 7.90 -4.49
C GLU A 83 41.85 7.95 -5.81
N ARG A 84 41.17 8.00 -6.96
CA ARG A 84 41.84 8.13 -8.27
C ARG A 84 42.40 9.52 -8.57
N SER A 85 42.03 10.52 -7.77
CA SER A 85 42.44 11.92 -7.95
C SER A 85 43.58 12.33 -7.00
N ALA A 86 43.90 11.49 -6.02
CA ALA A 86 44.98 11.68 -5.04
C ALA A 86 46.26 10.95 -5.49
#